data_AF-A0A1I0F1Z1-F1
#
_entry.id   AF-A0A1I0F1Z1-F1
#
_cell.length_a   1.000
_cell.length_b   1.000
_cell.length_c   1.000
_cell.angle_alpha   90.00
_cell.angle_beta   90.00
_cell.angle_gamma   90.00
#
_symmetry.space_group_name_H-M   'P 1'
#
loop_
_entity.id
_entity.type
_entity.pdbx_description
1 polymer ?
#
loop_
_entity_poly.entity_id
_entity_poly.type
_entity_poly.pdbx_seq_one_letter_code
_entity_poly.pdbx_strand_id
1 'polypeptide(L)' 'MTAELVEAATAYNEAPKRLRDAIVKAAETSDATATEIAQAINFTYSVDYVAKIVREAGVARPRGRRPRAPRSDS' A
#
# COMPACT_ATOMS: atom_id res chain seq x y z
N MET A 1 20.01 -31.03 1.77
CA MET A 1 19.50 -29.66 1.57
C MET A 1 19.77 -28.90 2.86
N THR A 2 20.49 -27.78 2.82
CA THR A 2 20.85 -27.05 4.06
C THR A 2 19.63 -26.33 4.61
N ALA A 3 19.51 -26.25 5.94
CA ALA A 3 18.39 -25.59 6.60
C ALA A 3 18.26 -24.11 6.20
N GLU A 4 19.39 -23.44 6.00
CA GLU A 4 19.47 -22.04 5.54
C GLU A 4 18.79 -21.82 4.19
N LEU A 5 18.91 -22.76 3.24
CA LEU A 5 18.25 -22.66 1.95
C LEU A 5 16.73 -22.81 2.06
N VAL A 6 16.26 -23.68 2.96
CA VAL A 6 14.82 -23.88 3.21
C VAL A 6 14.22 -22.63 3.86
N GLU A 7 14.93 -22.04 4.82
CA GLU A 7 14.50 -20.81 5.50
C GLU A 7 14.45 -19.64 4.53
N ALA A 8 15.49 -19.44 3.71
CA ALA A 8 15.52 -18.39 2.70
C ALA A 8 14.37 -18.55 1.67
N ALA A 9 14.11 -19.78 1.21
CA ALA A 9 12.99 -20.06 0.30
C ALA A 9 11.63 -19.75 0.95
N THR A 10 11.47 -20.10 2.23
CA THR A 10 10.23 -19.83 2.98
C THR A 10 10.01 -18.32 3.13
N ALA A 11 11.05 -17.59 3.55
CA ALA A 11 10.99 -16.14 3.69
C ALA A 11 10.66 -15.45 2.36
N TYR A 12 11.26 -15.90 1.25
CA TYR A 12 10.95 -15.37 -0.07
C TYR A 12 9.49 -15.60 -0.48
N ASN A 13 8.96 -16.80 -0.23
CA ASN A 13 7.57 -17.13 -0.55
C ASN A 13 6.56 -16.33 0.29
N GLU A 14 6.89 -16.02 1.55
CA GLU A 14 6.02 -15.27 2.44
C GLU A 14 6.11 -13.76 2.26
N ALA A 15 7.23 -13.24 1.76
CA ALA A 15 7.47 -11.80 1.64
C ALA A 15 6.37 -11.03 0.87
N PRO A 16 5.86 -11.50 -0.29
CA PRO A 16 4.79 -10.82 -1.01
C PRO A 16 3.49 -10.71 -0.19
N LYS A 17 3.15 -11.76 0.56
CA LYS A 17 1.95 -11.77 1.41
C LYS A 17 2.11 -10.77 2.56
N ARG A 18 3.24 -10.83 3.27
CA ARG A 18 3.54 -9.91 4.38
C ARG A 18 3.54 -8.45 3.91
N LEU A 19 4.06 -8.17 2.72
CA LEU A 19 4.07 -6.83 2.14
C LEU A 19 2.64 -6.34 1.80
N ARG A 20 1.79 -7.20 1.23
CA ARG A 20 0.38 -6.86 0.98
C ARG A 20 -0.37 -6.52 2.27
N ASP A 21 -0.20 -7.33 3.31
CA ASP A 21 -0.85 -7.10 4.60
C ASP A 21 -0.37 -5.77 5.23
N ALA A 22 0.92 -5.44 5.11
CA ALA A 22 1.46 -4.16 5.56
C ALA A 22 0.89 -2.95 4.77
N ILE A 23 0.72 -3.09 3.46
CA ILE A 23 0.09 -2.07 2.59
C ILE A 23 -1.35 -1.79 3.06
N VAL A 24 -2.14 -2.84 3.29
CA VAL A 24 -3.54 -2.71 3.74
C VAL A 24 -3.59 -2.03 5.11
N LYS A 25 -2.77 -2.49 6.06
CA LYS A 25 -2.72 -1.90 7.40
C LYS A 25 -2.31 -0.41 7.38
N ALA A 26 -1.36 -0.03 6.52
CA ALA A 26 -0.94 1.36 6.36
C ALA A 26 -2.07 2.24 5.81
N ALA A 27 -2.86 1.72 4.88
CA ALA A 27 -4.02 2.41 4.33
C ALA A 27 -5.14 2.56 5.38
N GLU A 28 -5.35 1.57 6.25
CA GLU A 28 -6.37 1.61 7.31
C GLU A 28 -6.01 2.54 8.48
N THR A 29 -4.74 2.54 8.90
CA THR A 29 -4.34 3.18 10.16
C THR A 29 -3.89 4.62 9.97
N SER A 30 -3.25 4.94 8.84
CA SER A 30 -2.54 6.20 8.65
C SER A 30 -3.22 7.16 7.69
N ASP A 31 -4.41 6.81 7.17
CA ASP A 31 -5.06 7.50 6.05
C ASP A 31 -4.10 7.73 4.85
N ALA A 32 -3.06 6.89 4.74
CA ALA A 32 -1.99 7.07 3.78
C ALA A 32 -2.50 6.79 2.36
N THR A 33 -2.15 7.67 1.44
CA THR A 33 -2.47 7.52 0.03
C THR A 33 -1.64 6.42 -0.61
N ALA A 34 -2.13 5.86 -1.74
CA ALA A 34 -1.39 4.85 -2.49
C ALA A 34 0.01 5.33 -2.92
N THR A 35 0.17 6.63 -3.19
CA THR A 35 1.46 7.23 -3.55
C THR A 35 2.43 7.23 -2.37
N GLU A 36 1.98 7.63 -1.18
CA GLU A 36 2.80 7.64 0.04
C GLU A 36 3.22 6.22 0.43
N ILE A 37 2.29 5.25 0.32
CA ILE A 37 2.61 3.85 0.59
C ILE A 37 3.63 3.32 -0.43
N ALA A 38 3.44 3.60 -1.73
CA ALA A 38 4.39 3.18 -2.76
C ALA A 38 5.79 3.77 -2.54
N GLN A 39 5.89 5.03 -2.12
CA GLN A 39 7.16 5.65 -1.73
C GLN A 39 7.80 4.96 -0.52
N ALA A 40 7.02 4.65 0.51
CA ALA A 40 7.52 4.00 1.73
C ALA A 40 8.10 2.60 1.46
N ILE A 41 7.57 1.89 0.44
CA ILE A 41 8.08 0.57 0.02
C ILE A 41 9.12 0.68 -1.11
N ASN A 42 9.73 1.84 -1.30
CA ASN A 42 10.72 2.13 -2.35
C ASN A 42 10.26 1.72 -3.76
N PHE A 43 8.98 1.89 -4.05
CA PHE A 43 8.35 1.50 -5.33
C PHE A 43 8.54 0.02 -5.70
N THR A 44 8.71 -0.86 -4.71
CA THR A 44 8.68 -2.33 -4.92
C THR A 44 7.42 -2.73 -5.70
N TYR A 45 6.31 -2.03 -5.45
CA TYR A 45 5.12 -2.05 -6.29
C TYR A 45 4.78 -0.67 -6.82
N SER A 46 4.18 -0.64 -8.02
CA SER A 46 3.68 0.60 -8.60
C SER A 46 2.52 1.18 -7.79
N VAL A 47 2.33 2.50 -7.90
CA VAL A 47 1.23 3.22 -7.24
C VAL A 47 -0.12 2.61 -7.60
N ASP A 48 -0.34 2.26 -8.88
CA ASP A 48 -1.58 1.65 -9.35
C ASP A 48 -1.82 0.27 -8.74
N TYR A 49 -0.75 -0.53 -8.57
CA TYR A 49 -0.86 -1.83 -7.96
C TYR A 49 -1.17 -1.74 -6.46
N VAL A 50 -0.54 -0.79 -5.75
CA VAL A 50 -0.87 -0.48 -4.36
C VAL A 50 -2.34 -0.03 -4.24
N ALA A 51 -2.79 0.87 -5.11
CA ALA A 51 -4.18 1.32 -5.13
C ALA A 51 -5.18 0.18 -5.40
N LYS A 52 -4.79 -0.79 -6.25
CA LYS A 52 -5.57 -2.01 -6.49
C LYS A 52 -5.66 -2.87 -5.22
N ILE A 53 -4.55 -3.12 -4.52
CA ILE A 53 -4.53 -3.89 -3.27
C ILE A 53 -5.44 -3.26 -2.22
N VAL A 54 -5.31 -1.95 -1.99
CA VAL A 54 -6.12 -1.21 -1.00
C VAL A 54 -7.61 -1.28 -1.35
N ARG A 55 -7.95 -1.19 -2.65
CA ARG A 55 -9.33 -1.32 -3.13
C ARG A 55 -9.89 -2.73 -2.93
N GLU A 56 -9.10 -3.76 -3.22
CA GLU A 56 -9.50 -5.17 -3.06
C GLU A 56 -9.72 -5.53 -1.58
N ALA A 57 -8.97 -4.90 -0.67
CA ALA A 57 -9.15 -5.06 0.77
C ALA A 57 -10.40 -4.34 1.33
N GLY A 58 -11.11 -3.54 0.53
CA GLY A 58 -12.32 -2.83 0.98
C GLY A 58 -12.05 -1.64 1.90
N VAL A 59 -10.79 -1.19 2.01
CA VAL A 59 -10.44 0.00 2.80
C VAL A 59 -11.10 1.22 2.16
N ALA A 60 -12.01 1.85 2.90
CA ALA A 60 -12.73 3.03 2.44
C ALA A 60 -11.71 4.14 2.13
N ARG A 61 -11.71 4.64 0.89
CA ARG A 61 -10.84 5.78 0.53
C ARG A 61 -11.14 6.94 1.50
N PRO A 62 -10.12 7.62 2.07
CA PRO A 62 -10.35 8.92 2.66
C PRO A 62 -10.96 9.78 1.55
N ARG A 63 -12.26 10.10 1.69
CA ARG A 63 -13.00 10.92 0.73
C ARG A 63 -12.18 12.18 0.56
N GLY A 64 -11.60 12.33 -0.63
CA GLY A 64 -10.44 13.17 -0.82
C GLY A 64 -10.58 14.54 -0.16
N ARG A 65 -9.47 15.04 0.38
CA ARG A 65 -9.14 16.46 0.31
C ARG A 65 -9.18 16.88 -1.16
N ARG A 66 -10.37 17.02 -1.75
CA ARG A 66 -10.53 17.91 -2.88
C ARG A 66 -10.25 19.29 -2.29
N PRO A 67 -9.25 20.03 -2.79
CA PRO A 67 -9.18 21.45 -2.48
C PRO A 67 -10.56 21.99 -2.86
N ARG A 68 -11.28 22.53 -1.88
CA ARG A 68 -12.47 23.32 -2.18
C ARG A 68 -11.96 24.42 -3.07
N ALA A 69 -12.23 24.33 -4.38
CA ALA A 69 -11.83 25.38 -5.31
C ALA A 69 -12.32 26.71 -4.70
N PRO A 70 -11.44 27.72 -4.56
CA PRO A 70 -11.92 29.02 -4.10
C PRO A 70 -13.01 29.44 -5.08
N ARG A 71 -14.20 29.70 -4.55
CA ARG A 71 -15.25 30.35 -5.33
C ARG A 71 -14.66 31.71 -5.71
N SER A 72 -14.37 31.89 -6.98
CA SER A 72 -14.12 33.20 -7.56
C SER A 72 -15.43 33.96 -7.51
N ASP A 73 -15.71 34.62 -6.38
CA ASP A 73 -16.72 35.65 -6.28
C ASP A 73 -16.03 37.02 -6.43
N SER A 74 -16.57 37.78 -7.38
CA SER A 74 -16.39 39.23 -7.66
C SER A 74 -15.20 39.64 -8.52
#